data_AF-A0A3S1XFJ8-F1
#
_entry.id   AF-A0A3S1XFJ8-F1
#
_cell.length_a   1.000
_cell.length_b   1.000
_cell.length_c   1.000
_cell.angle_alpha   90.00
_cell.angle_beta   90.00
_cell.angle_gamma   90.00
#
_symmetry.space_group_name_H-M   'P 1'
#
loop_
_entity.id
_entity.type
_entity.pdbx_description
1 polymer ?
#
loop_
_entity_poly.entity_id
_entity_poly.type
_entity_poly.pdbx_seq_one_letter_code
_entity_poly.pdbx_strand_id
1 'polypeptide(L)' 'ICPGIIDTDMWAYNDTAWGKLLGDYKPGELMAEWVKNIPMGRAGSGEDVSGLVSFLASDDAAYITGQTINVDGGLIMS' A
#
# COMPACT_ATOMS: atom_id res chain seq x y z
N ILE A 1 -10.30 0.51 4.41
CA ILE A 1 -9.20 -0.27 3.80
C ILE A 1 -7.98 0.61 3.84
N CYS A 2 -6.88 0.10 4.39
CA CYS A 2 -5.64 0.84 4.61
C CYS A 2 -4.55 0.20 3.72
N PRO A 3 -4.42 0.64 2.46
CA PRO A 3 -3.40 0.11 1.57
C PRO A 3 -2.01 0.55 2.01
N GLY A 4 -1.01 -0.31 1.76
CA GLY A 4 0.39 0.03 1.91
C GLY A 4 0.97 0.78 0.70
N ILE A 5 2.18 0.39 0.31
CA ILE A 5 2.81 0.88 -0.92
C ILE A 5 2.19 0.12 -2.11
N ILE A 6 1.45 0.83 -2.96
CA ILE A 6 0.76 0.24 -4.13
C ILE A 6 1.30 0.86 -5.42
N ASP A 7 1.69 0.04 -6.37
CA ASP A 7 2.22 0.47 -7.66
C ASP A 7 1.14 1.23 -8.46
N THR A 8 1.23 2.56 -8.42
CA THR A 8 0.27 3.52 -9.00
C THR A 8 0.99 4.82 -9.32
N ASP A 9 0.39 5.65 -10.18
CA ASP A 9 0.89 7.00 -10.47
C ASP A 9 1.03 7.87 -9.22
N MET A 10 0.18 7.66 -8.20
CA MET A 10 0.28 8.35 -6.91
C MET A 10 1.60 8.02 -6.21
N TRP A 11 2.00 6.75 -6.19
CA TRP A 11 3.25 6.34 -5.55
C TRP A 11 4.48 6.74 -6.37
N ALA A 12 4.39 6.77 -7.70
CA ALA A 12 5.43 7.34 -8.55
C ALA A 12 5.65 8.85 -8.28
N TYR A 13 4.56 9.60 -8.11
CA TYR A 13 4.61 11.00 -7.68
C TYR A 13 5.22 11.16 -6.29
N ASN A 14 4.77 10.36 -5.31
CA ASN A 14 5.26 10.42 -3.93
C ASN A 14 6.74 10.07 -3.83
N ASP A 15 7.21 9.05 -4.54
CA ASP A 15 8.63 8.71 -4.63
C ASP A 15 9.47 9.91 -5.08
N THR A 16 9.02 10.62 -6.13
CA THR A 16 9.72 11.81 -6.62
C THR A 16 9.64 12.98 -5.63
N ALA A 17 8.46 13.24 -5.07
CA ALA A 17 8.24 14.39 -4.19
C ALA A 17 8.96 14.22 -2.85
N TRP A 18 8.82 13.05 -2.22
CA TRP A 18 9.45 12.74 -0.94
C TRP A 18 10.93 12.41 -1.10
N GLY A 19 11.33 11.80 -2.23
CA GLY A 19 12.72 11.55 -2.54
C GLY A 19 13.56 12.82 -2.48
N LYS A 20 13.04 13.95 -3.01
CA LYS A 20 13.67 15.28 -2.94
C LYS A 20 13.62 15.93 -1.56
N LEU A 21 12.58 15.65 -0.78
CA LEU A 21 12.40 16.27 0.55
C LEU A 21 13.22 15.56 1.63
N LEU A 22 13.37 14.24 1.52
CA LEU A 22 14.04 13.40 2.51
C LEU A 22 15.52 13.18 2.19
N GLY A 23 15.98 13.53 0.98
CA GLY A 23 17.38 13.42 0.58
C GLY A 23 17.60 13.71 -0.91
N ASP A 24 18.68 13.17 -1.45
CA ASP A 24 19.03 13.21 -2.89
C ASP A 24 18.74 11.84 -3.54
N TYR A 25 17.55 11.29 -3.27
CA TYR A 25 17.13 10.03 -3.89
C TYR A 25 16.89 10.23 -5.40
N LYS A 26 17.36 9.28 -6.21
CA LYS A 26 16.96 9.21 -7.62
C LYS A 26 15.54 8.62 -7.74
N PRO A 27 14.84 8.88 -8.86
CA PRO A 27 13.53 8.28 -9.10
C PRO A 27 13.55 6.75 -8.91
N GLY A 28 12.64 6.25 -8.10
CA GLY A 28 12.45 4.86 -7.73
C GLY A 28 13.29 4.36 -6.55
N GLU A 29 14.33 5.10 -6.13
CA GLU A 29 15.22 4.63 -5.05
C GLU A 29 14.52 4.66 -3.69
N LEU A 30 13.71 5.68 -3.41
CA LEU A 30 13.00 5.82 -2.14
C LEU A 30 11.95 4.72 -1.98
N MET A 31 11.11 4.52 -3.00
CA MET A 31 10.10 3.46 -2.99
C MET A 31 10.77 2.07 -2.87
N ALA A 32 11.87 1.83 -3.61
CA ALA A 32 12.60 0.56 -3.51
C ALA A 32 13.21 0.33 -2.12
N GLU A 33 13.65 1.38 -1.43
CA GLU A 33 14.11 1.29 -0.04
C GLU A 33 12.96 0.87 0.88
N TRP A 34 11.80 1.52 0.78
CA TRP A 34 10.67 1.25 1.68
C TRP A 34 10.02 -0.11 1.45
N VAL A 35 10.00 -0.59 0.20
CA VAL A 35 9.50 -1.93 -0.13
C VAL A 35 10.28 -3.02 0.61
N LYS A 36 11.56 -2.80 0.98
CA LYS A 36 12.34 -3.75 1.78
C LYS A 36 11.76 -3.98 3.18
N ASN A 37 10.97 -3.04 3.70
CA ASN A 37 10.31 -3.16 4.99
C ASN A 37 8.97 -3.89 4.90
N ILE A 38 8.47 -4.19 3.70
CA ILE A 38 7.27 -4.99 3.50
C ILE A 38 7.65 -6.47 3.63
N PRO A 39 7.08 -7.24 4.57
CA PRO A 39 7.41 -8.67 4.73
C PRO A 39 7.21 -9.52 3.47
N MET A 40 6.21 -9.21 2.64
CA MET A 40 6.00 -9.88 1.35
C MET A 40 7.04 -9.49 0.27
N GLY A 41 7.93 -8.53 0.55
CA GLY A 41 9.08 -8.18 -0.30
C GLY A 41 8.74 -7.47 -1.62
N ARG A 42 7.50 -6.98 -1.77
CA ARG A 42 7.04 -6.27 -2.98
C ARG A 42 6.06 -5.17 -2.64
N ALA A 43 5.96 -4.17 -3.51
CA ALA A 43 4.79 -3.29 -3.54
C ALA A 43 3.54 -4.11 -3.90
N GLY A 44 2.39 -3.68 -3.39
CA GLY A 44 1.10 -4.19 -3.80
C GLY A 44 0.71 -3.68 -5.19
N SER A 45 -0.24 -4.34 -5.83
CA SER A 45 -0.92 -3.85 -7.03
C SER A 45 -2.37 -3.45 -6.70
N GLY A 46 -3.08 -2.88 -7.68
CA GLY A 46 -4.52 -2.61 -7.52
C GLY A 46 -5.32 -3.88 -7.22
N GLU A 47 -4.91 -5.01 -7.81
CA GLU A 47 -5.54 -6.32 -7.61
C GLU A 47 -5.45 -6.79 -6.16
N ASP A 48 -4.31 -6.59 -5.50
CA ASP A 48 -4.11 -6.96 -4.09
C ASP A 48 -5.11 -6.24 -3.17
N VAL A 49 -5.45 -4.98 -3.47
CA VAL A 49 -6.44 -4.18 -2.72
C VAL A 49 -7.86 -4.57 -3.10
N SER A 50 -8.11 -4.83 -4.39
CA SER A 50 -9.45 -5.07 -4.94
C SER A 50 -10.15 -6.28 -4.32
N GLY A 51 -9.40 -7.32 -3.92
CA GLY A 51 -9.96 -8.51 -3.29
C GLY A 51 -10.68 -8.18 -1.99
N LEU A 52 -10.07 -7.37 -1.12
CA LEU A 52 -10.72 -6.94 0.11
C LEU A 52 -11.87 -5.98 -0.15
N VAL A 53 -11.73 -5.07 -1.13
CA VAL A 53 -12.83 -4.17 -1.53
C VAL A 53 -14.05 -4.99 -1.94
N SER A 54 -13.86 -6.00 -2.79
CA SER A 54 -14.94 -6.87 -3.27
C SER A 54 -15.60 -7.65 -2.14
N PHE A 55 -14.82 -8.16 -1.17
CA PHE A 55 -15.36 -8.83 0.02
C PHE A 55 -16.17 -7.87 0.90
N LEU A 56 -15.64 -6.69 1.19
CA LEU A 56 -16.34 -5.71 2.03
C LEU A 56 -17.61 -5.14 1.38
N ALA A 57 -17.70 -5.21 0.06
CA ALA A 57 -18.89 -4.85 -0.71
C ALA A 57 -19.89 -6.02 -0.89
N SER A 58 -19.55 -7.24 -0.49
CA SER A 58 -20.44 -8.41 -0.60
C SER A 58 -21.30 -8.61 0.65
N ASP A 59 -22.32 -9.47 0.52
CA ASP A 59 -23.17 -9.88 1.64
C ASP A 59 -22.40 -10.65 2.73
N ASP A 60 -21.24 -11.22 2.41
CA ASP A 60 -20.40 -11.93 3.37
C ASP A 60 -19.84 -11.00 4.46
N ALA A 61 -19.73 -9.71 4.16
CA ALA A 61 -19.27 -8.68 5.10
C ALA A 61 -20.43 -7.99 5.84
N ALA A 62 -21.68 -8.48 5.77
CA ALA A 62 -22.87 -7.79 6.27
C ALA A 62 -22.83 -7.40 7.77
N TYR A 63 -21.99 -8.05 8.57
CA TYR A 63 -21.82 -7.74 10.00
C TYR A 63 -20.47 -7.09 10.35
N ILE A 64 -19.71 -6.67 9.34
CA ILE A 64 -18.44 -5.96 9.50
C ILE A 64 -18.70 -4.46 9.35
N THR A 65 -18.53 -3.70 10.43
CA THR A 65 -18.67 -2.25 10.42
C THR A 65 -17.67 -1.58 11.35
N GLY A 66 -17.30 -0.33 11.05
CA GLY A 66 -16.35 0.46 11.84
C GLY A 66 -14.90 -0.05 11.83
N GLN A 67 -14.55 -0.97 10.92
CA GLN A 67 -13.23 -1.58 10.86
C GLN A 67 -12.31 -0.89 9.86
N THR A 68 -11.03 -0.79 10.23
CA THR A 68 -9.92 -0.45 9.34
C THR A 68 -9.06 -1.70 9.17
N ILE A 69 -8.91 -2.16 7.93
CA ILE A 69 -8.19 -3.40 7.61
C ILE A 69 -7.01 -3.05 6.70
N ASN A 70 -5.81 -3.46 7.12
CA ASN A 70 -4.58 -3.25 6.36
C ASN A 70 -4.51 -4.21 5.18
N VAL A 71 -4.12 -3.68 4.02
CA VAL A 71 -3.79 -4.45 2.81
C VAL A 71 -2.45 -3.94 2.30
N ASP A 72 -1.40 -4.32 3.00
CA ASP A 72 -0.09 -3.67 2.90
C ASP A 72 1.09 -4.66 2.85
N GLY A 73 0.81 -5.95 2.65
CA GLY A 73 1.82 -6.99 2.61
C GLY A 73 2.53 -7.24 3.95
N GLY A 74 1.92 -6.80 5.06
CA GLY A 74 2.44 -6.96 6.42
C GLY A 74 3.26 -5.76 6.92
N LEU A 75 3.12 -4.60 6.29
CA LEU A 75 3.88 -3.40 6.66
C LEU A 75 3.51 -2.91 8.06
N ILE A 76 2.23 -2.94 8.42
CA ILE A 76 1.72 -2.52 9.73
C ILE A 76 0.86 -3.63 10.36
N MET A 77 1.12 -3.95 11.62
CA MET A 77 0.35 -4.92 12.41
C MET A 77 -0.48 -4.18 13.46
N SER A 78 -1.80 -4.14 13.29
CA SER A 78 -2.76 -3.42 14.15
C SER A 78 -4.00 -4.24 14.45
#